data_AF-A0A9W3ZZD8-F1
#
_entry.id   AF-A0A9W3ZZD8-F1
#
_cell.length_a   1.000
_cell.length_b   1.000
_cell.length_c   1.000
_cell.angle_alpha   90.00
_cell.angle_beta   90.00
_cell.angle_gamma   90.00
#
_symmetry.space_group_name_H-M   'P 1'
#
loop_
_entity.id
_entity.type
_entity.pdbx_description
1 polymer ?
#
loop_
_entity_poly.entity_id
_entity_poly.type
_entity_poly.pdbx_seq_one_letter_code
_entity_poly.pdbx_strand_id
1 'polypeptide(L)'
;MLDGSIAAQILWGGAYEGFKERPVIAKQLAVNVCQYMFQDRYEDIKVFESYRPWTDWFYDVAWDVTWMVLDSRERKMWFICATDTD
;
A
#
# COMPACT_ATOMS: atom_id res chain seq x y z
N MET A 1 0.45 10.04 -4.15
CA MET A 1 1.39 9.06 -4.75
C MET A 1 1.37 7.80 -3.88
N LEU A 2 1.43 6.61 -4.49
CA LEU A 2 1.24 5.32 -3.81
C LEU A 2 2.23 5.07 -2.66
N ASP A 3 3.49 5.43 -2.87
CA ASP A 3 4.54 5.36 -1.85
C ASP A 3 4.22 6.20 -0.60
N GLY A 4 3.46 7.28 -0.71
CA GLY A 4 2.95 8.04 0.44
C GLY A 4 1.88 7.28 1.21
N SER A 5 0.94 6.65 0.50
CA SER A 5 -0.16 5.87 1.09
C SER A 5 0.38 4.63 1.82
N ILE A 6 1.28 3.88 1.18
CA ILE A 6 1.97 2.73 1.82
C ILE A 6 2.81 3.18 3.03
N ALA A 7 3.56 4.28 2.92
CA ALA A 7 4.36 4.76 4.04
C ALA A 7 3.49 5.19 5.24
N ALA A 8 2.33 5.81 4.98
CA ALA A 8 1.37 6.16 6.02
C ALA A 8 0.82 4.90 6.71
N GLN A 9 0.46 3.86 5.95
CA GLN A 9 0.03 2.59 6.52
C GLN A 9 1.12 1.94 7.38
N ILE A 10 2.36 1.89 6.89
CA ILE A 10 3.50 1.38 7.67
C ILE A 10 3.64 2.16 8.97
N LEU A 11 3.64 3.50 8.89
CA LEU A 11 3.80 4.37 10.05
C LEU A 11 2.72 4.18 11.12
N TRP A 12 1.46 4.08 10.69
CA TRP A 12 0.36 3.77 11.59
C TRP A 12 0.53 2.42 12.30
N GLY A 13 1.16 1.45 11.63
CA GLY A 13 1.35 0.13 12.17
C GLY A 13 0.00 -0.60 12.27
N GLY A 14 -0.20 -1.34 13.36
CA GLY A 14 -1.42 -2.10 13.65
C GLY A 14 -2.23 -1.55 14.82
N ALA A 15 -3.20 -2.32 15.29
CA ALA A 15 -4.08 -2.04 16.40
C ALA A 15 -3.34 -1.79 17.72
N TYR A 16 -2.23 -2.48 17.92
CA TYR A 16 -1.49 -2.46 19.19
C TYR A 16 -0.22 -1.64 19.12
N GLU A 17 0.46 -1.65 17.98
CA GLU A 17 1.78 -1.05 17.83
C GLU A 17 1.91 -0.24 16.54
N GLY A 18 2.37 1.01 16.68
CA GLY A 18 2.88 1.78 15.56
C GLY A 18 4.29 1.36 15.16
N PHE A 19 4.74 1.85 13.99
CA PHE A 19 6.09 1.62 13.51
C PHE A 19 7.14 2.21 14.44
N LYS A 20 8.12 1.39 14.85
CA LYS A 20 9.10 1.77 15.88
C LYS A 20 10.31 2.53 15.33
N GLU A 21 10.51 2.53 14.01
CA GLU A 21 11.63 3.24 13.38
C GLU A 21 11.26 4.67 12.95
N ARG A 22 12.25 5.40 12.43
CA ARG A 22 12.05 6.77 11.96
C ARG A 22 11.13 6.80 10.72
N PRO A 23 10.29 7.83 10.55
CA PRO A 23 9.39 7.95 9.37
C PRO A 23 10.08 7.89 8.01
N VAL A 24 11.34 8.34 7.93
CA VAL A 24 12.14 8.22 6.71
C VAL A 24 12.38 6.77 6.28
N ILE A 25 12.43 5.83 7.23
CA ILE A 25 12.57 4.41 6.93
C ILE A 25 11.27 3.86 6.33
N ALA A 26 10.11 4.18 6.91
CA ALA A 26 8.81 3.80 6.34
C ALA A 26 8.65 4.35 4.91
N LYS A 27 9.06 5.60 4.69
CA LYS A 27 9.08 6.19 3.35
C LYS A 27 9.99 5.43 2.39
N GLN A 28 11.20 5.06 2.82
CA GLN A 28 12.13 4.31 1.99
C GLN A 28 11.60 2.92 1.64
N LEU A 29 10.97 2.22 2.59
CA LEU A 29 10.32 0.93 2.34
C LEU A 29 9.23 1.05 1.27
N ALA A 30 8.37 2.06 1.39
CA ALA A 30 7.30 2.30 0.42
C ALA A 30 7.84 2.66 -0.99
N VAL A 31 8.91 3.44 -1.06
CA VAL A 31 9.62 3.73 -2.32
C VAL A 31 10.20 2.45 -2.91
N ASN A 32 10.82 1.58 -2.12
CA ASN A 32 11.38 0.32 -2.60
C ASN A 32 10.30 -0.61 -3.18
N VAL A 33 9.12 -0.66 -2.56
CA VAL A 33 7.96 -1.41 -3.08
C VAL A 33 7.51 -0.85 -4.44
N CYS A 34 7.39 0.48 -4.56
CA CYS A 34 7.05 1.13 -5.83
C CYS A 34 8.11 0.85 -6.91
N GLN A 35 9.40 0.96 -6.56
CA GLN A 35 10.50 0.68 -7.48
C GLN A 35 10.49 -0.77 -7.96
N TYR A 36 10.18 -1.71 -7.06
CA TYR A 36 10.02 -3.12 -7.42
C TYR A 36 8.85 -3.33 -8.39
N MET A 37 7.69 -2.71 -8.13
CA MET A 37 6.48 -2.89 -8.94
C MET A 37 6.59 -2.29 -10.34
N PHE A 38 7.11 -1.07 -10.46
CA PHE A 38 7.03 -0.32 -11.72
C PHE A 38 8.26 0.51 -12.08
N GLN A 39 9.32 0.49 -11.27
CA GLN A 39 10.56 1.22 -11.53
C GLN A 39 10.27 2.70 -11.86
N ASP A 40 10.74 3.21 -12.99
CA ASP A 40 10.59 4.60 -13.40
C ASP A 40 9.37 4.84 -14.33
N ARG A 41 8.47 3.87 -14.50
CA ARG A 41 7.33 3.94 -15.44
C ARG A 41 6.14 4.76 -14.92
N TYR A 42 6.37 5.85 -14.20
CA TYR A 42 5.31 6.61 -13.50
C TYR A 42 4.16 7.06 -14.41
N GLU A 43 4.42 7.39 -15.67
CA GLU A 43 3.38 7.84 -16.63
C GLU A 43 2.44 6.71 -17.08
N ASP A 44 2.89 5.46 -17.00
CA ASP A 44 2.12 4.27 -17.39
C ASP A 44 1.33 3.66 -16.22
N ILE A 45 1.43 4.26 -15.02
CA ILE A 45 0.90 3.71 -13.78
C ILE A 45 -0.41 4.39 -13.37
N LYS A 46 -1.44 3.59 -13.16
CA LYS A 46 -2.71 4.02 -12.55
C LYS A 46 -2.88 3.32 -11.21
N VAL A 47 -3.16 4.10 -10.18
CA VAL A 47 -3.37 3.61 -8.82
C VAL A 47 -4.80 3.88 -8.42
N PHE A 48 -5.44 2.84 -7.89
CA PHE A 48 -6.74 2.91 -7.24
C PHE A 48 -6.57 2.45 -5.80
N GLU A 49 -7.27 3.11 -4.88
CA GLU A 49 -7.27 2.73 -3.47
C GLU A 49 -8.70 2.61 -2.94
N SER A 50 -8.91 1.67 -2.02
CA SER A 50 -10.16 1.51 -1.28
C SER A 50 -9.84 1.20 0.17
N TYR A 51 -10.50 1.92 1.07
CA TYR A 51 -10.49 1.67 2.51
C TYR A 51 -11.78 0.95 2.97
N ARG A 52 -12.57 0.45 2.01
CA ARG A 52 -13.78 -0.31 2.29
C ARG A 52 -13.54 -1.80 2.10
N PRO A 53 -14.07 -2.66 2.98
CA PRO A 53 -14.05 -4.10 2.78
C PRO A 53 -14.87 -4.45 1.53
N TRP A 54 -14.35 -5.39 0.75
CA TRP A 54 -15.02 -5.92 -0.45
C TRP A 54 -15.05 -7.46 -0.48
N THR A 55 -14.50 -8.10 0.55
CA THR A 55 -14.66 -9.53 0.88
C THR A 55 -14.70 -9.70 2.39
N ASP A 56 -15.18 -10.86 2.84
CA ASP A 56 -15.21 -11.24 4.26
C ASP A 56 -13.80 -11.48 4.87
N TRP A 57 -12.72 -11.35 4.08
CA TRP A 57 -11.36 -11.37 4.61
C TRP A 57 -10.99 -10.07 5.33
N PHE A 58 -11.61 -8.95 4.94
CA PHE A 58 -11.49 -7.68 5.63
C PHE A 58 -12.55 -7.59 6.73
N TYR A 59 -12.18 -7.11 7.92
CA TYR A 59 -13.07 -7.08 9.08
C TYR A 59 -13.68 -5.69 9.34
N ASP A 60 -13.62 -4.78 8.35
CA ASP A 60 -14.12 -3.40 8.42
C ASP A 60 -13.43 -2.59 9.54
N VAL A 61 -12.12 -2.77 9.65
CA VAL A 61 -11.29 -2.13 10.68
C VAL A 61 -10.53 -0.93 10.11
N ALA A 62 -10.02 -0.07 10.99
CA ALA A 62 -9.31 1.16 10.61
C ALA A 62 -8.06 0.93 9.73
N TRP A 63 -7.54 -0.30 9.68
CA TRP A 63 -6.35 -0.69 8.92
C TRP A 63 -6.65 -1.32 7.56
N ASP A 64 -7.92 -1.48 7.19
CA ASP A 64 -8.30 -2.07 5.92
C ASP A 64 -7.94 -1.13 4.77
N VAL A 65 -7.05 -1.59 3.89
CA VAL A 65 -6.71 -0.88 2.67
C VAL A 65 -6.38 -1.85 1.54
N THR A 66 -6.89 -1.52 0.36
CA THR A 66 -6.56 -2.19 -0.89
C THR A 66 -5.96 -1.18 -1.85
N TRP A 67 -4.78 -1.48 -2.39
CA TRP A 67 -4.21 -0.77 -3.53
C TRP A 67 -4.22 -1.65 -4.78
N MET A 68 -4.77 -1.12 -5.86
CA MET A 68 -4.69 -1.71 -7.20
C MET A 68 -3.80 -0.83 -8.06
N VAL A 69 -2.73 -1.41 -8.61
CA VAL A 69 -1.74 -0.72 -9.44
C VAL A 69 -1.74 -1.35 -10.83
N LEU A 70 -2.20 -0.59 -11.82
CA LEU A 70 -2.19 -1.01 -13.22
C LEU A 70 -0.98 -0.42 -13.93
N ASP A 71 -0.12 -1.29 -14.47
CA ASP A 71 0.98 -0.94 -15.38
C ASP A 71 0.54 -1.25 -16.81
N SER A 72 0.15 -0.20 -17.56
CA SER A 72 -0.35 -0.39 -18.93
C SER A 72 0.73 -0.80 -19.92
N ARG A 73 1.99 -0.45 -19.64
CA ARG A 73 3.12 -0.75 -20.51
C ARG A 73 3.50 -2.22 -20.42
N GLU A 74 3.55 -2.76 -19.21
CA GLU A 74 3.86 -4.17 -18.97
C GLU A 74 2.62 -5.09 -18.99
N ARG A 75 1.41 -4.50 -19.06
CA ARG A 75 0.12 -5.21 -18.96
C ARG A 75 0.04 -6.03 -17.67
N LYS A 76 0.52 -5.46 -16.56
CA LYS A 76 0.54 -6.09 -15.24
C LYS A 76 -0.39 -5.35 -14.28
N MET A 77 -0.99 -6.10 -13.37
CA MET A 77 -1.75 -5.57 -12.26
C MET A 77 -1.14 -6.08 -10.96
N TRP A 78 -0.85 -5.16 -10.05
CA TRP A 78 -0.55 -5.48 -8.66
C TRP A 78 -1.79 -5.22 -7.83
N PHE A 79 -2.07 -6.16 -6.94
CA PHE A 79 -3.21 -6.08 -6.04
C PHE A 79 -2.71 -6.34 -4.62
N ILE A 80 -2.71 -5.29 -3.80
CA ILE A 80 -2.09 -5.28 -2.48
C ILE A 80 -3.21 -5.07 -1.47
N CYS A 81 -3.35 -6.00 -0.55
CA CYS A 81 -4.31 -5.94 0.54
C CYS A 81 -3.54 -5.85 1.86
N ALA A 82 -3.92 -4.90 2.71
CA ALA A 82 -3.43 -4.81 4.08
C ALA A 82 -4.63 -4.69 5.02
N THR A 83 -4.53 -5.39 6.14
CA THR A 83 -5.46 -5.37 7.25
C THR A 83 -4.67 -5.77 8.50
N ASP A 84 -5.13 -5.35 9.66
CA ASP A 84 -4.60 -5.83 10.94
C ASP A 84 -5.78 -6.24 11.80
N THR A 85 -5.89 -7.54 12.02
CA THR A 85 -6.97 -8.17 12.78
C THR A 85 -6.35 -9.26 13.64
N ASP A 86 -6.62 -9.20 14.93
CA ASP A 86 -6.25 -10.20 15.91
C ASP A 86 -7.28 -11.33 16.03
#